data_AF-W9RRB0-F1
#
_entry.id   AF-W9RRB0-F1
#
_cell.length_a   1.000
_cell.length_b   1.000
_cell.length_c   1.000
_cell.angle_alpha   90.00
_cell.angle_beta   90.00
_cell.angle_gamma   90.00
#
_symmetry.space_group_name_H-M   'P 1'
#
loop_
_entity.id
_entity.type
_entity.pdbx_description
1 polymer ?
#
loop_
_entity_poly.entity_id
_entity_poly.type
_entity_poly.pdbx_seq_one_letter_code
_entity_poly.pdbx_strand_id
1 'polypeptide(L)'
;MLLFQYLVSVLESDFGPRNNANEGTMNWNLLRESLLNMLLGSRKINYRSLVKDCLAIMCKLYENCATFSDDLMHLENSVGVSDNDSNTSVAIALLEVAKNTCIAMQKFFTVIMELDTSKKKAEMNGCTRRADGVRTPIVELILDELTYNRDILHSFLQAYAEPEWKLEVVVQYLWKYISKPSVRTRRTNVSADDTTFGGALKFFSNITIARSTTKNIGAKEIQLLLVHGFQAYLSLPSKHSDEVVSSPSEETKSCSLIEICKDIISSFKTLRETDK
;
A
#
# COMPACT_ATOMS: atom_id res chain seq x y z
N MET A 1 -15.92 7.40 14.22
CA MET A 1 -14.47 7.26 14.53
C MET A 1 -14.27 6.14 15.55
N LEU A 2 -14.62 6.31 16.83
CA LEU A 2 -14.46 5.26 17.85
C LEU A 2 -15.17 3.92 17.52
N LEU A 3 -16.42 3.97 17.04
CA LEU A 3 -17.13 2.75 16.63
C LEU A 3 -16.42 2.01 15.49
N PHE A 4 -15.82 2.76 14.56
CA PHE A 4 -15.05 2.16 13.46
C PHE A 4 -13.75 1.54 13.97
N GLN A 5 -13.03 2.22 14.88
CA GLN A 5 -11.85 1.65 15.53
C GLN A 5 -12.18 0.34 16.25
N TYR A 6 -13.28 0.31 17.00
CA TYR A 6 -13.77 -0.91 17.66
C TYR A 6 -14.10 -2.01 16.64
N LEU A 7 -14.84 -1.67 15.58
CA LEU A 7 -15.17 -2.62 14.52
C LEU A 7 -13.90 -3.25 13.92
N VAL A 8 -12.90 -2.45 13.55
CA VAL A 8 -11.65 -2.95 12.99
C VAL A 8 -10.94 -3.87 13.98
N SER A 9 -10.87 -3.50 15.26
CA SER A 9 -10.27 -4.34 16.29
C SER A 9 -10.95 -5.70 16.41
N VAL A 10 -12.29 -5.76 16.32
CA VAL A 10 -13.05 -7.02 16.33
C VAL A 10 -12.76 -7.86 15.08
N LEU A 11 -12.71 -7.23 13.90
CA LEU A 11 -12.41 -7.91 12.64
C LEU A 11 -10.98 -8.49 12.64
N GLU A 12 -9.99 -7.70 13.08
CA GLU A 12 -8.59 -8.11 13.22
C GLU A 12 -8.44 -9.28 14.20
N SER A 13 -9.12 -9.20 15.35
CA SER A 13 -9.06 -10.23 16.39
C SER A 13 -9.67 -11.57 15.96
N ASP A 14 -10.69 -11.56 15.10
CA ASP A 14 -11.25 -12.78 14.51
C ASP A 14 -10.40 -13.28 13.32
N PHE A 15 -9.96 -12.38 12.44
CA PHE A 15 -9.24 -12.73 11.23
C PHE A 15 -7.82 -13.26 11.50
N GLY A 16 -7.04 -12.59 12.35
CA GLY A 16 -5.62 -12.91 12.57
C GLY A 16 -5.37 -14.37 12.97
N PRO A 17 -6.02 -14.90 14.02
CA PRO A 17 -5.86 -16.30 14.41
C PRO A 17 -6.29 -17.29 13.31
N ARG A 18 -7.35 -16.97 12.55
CA ARG A 18 -7.82 -17.80 11.44
C ARG A 18 -6.85 -17.79 10.27
N ASN A 19 -6.24 -16.66 9.96
CA ASN A 19 -5.24 -16.54 8.90
C ASN A 19 -3.99 -17.34 9.24
N ASN A 20 -3.48 -17.21 10.46
CA ASN A 20 -2.34 -18.00 10.95
C ASN A 20 -2.62 -19.51 10.89
N ALA A 21 -3.82 -19.95 11.31
CA ALA A 21 -4.21 -21.34 11.21
C ALA A 21 -4.35 -21.82 9.76
N ASN A 22 -4.87 -20.97 8.87
CA ASN A 22 -4.95 -21.26 7.43
C ASN A 22 -3.56 -21.37 6.79
N GLU A 23 -2.57 -20.57 7.19
CA GLU A 23 -1.20 -20.69 6.68
C GLU A 23 -0.58 -22.06 6.97
N GLY A 24 -0.83 -22.61 8.16
CA GLY A 24 -0.35 -23.94 8.55
C GLY A 24 -1.16 -25.11 7.97
N THR A 25 -2.46 -24.93 7.73
CA THR A 25 -3.38 -26.03 7.35
C THR A 25 -3.85 -25.99 5.89
N MET A 26 -3.64 -24.87 5.19
CA MET A 26 -4.24 -24.53 3.89
C MET A 26 -5.78 -24.65 3.86
N ASN A 27 -6.45 -24.49 5.00
CA ASN A 27 -7.90 -24.61 5.10
C ASN A 27 -8.62 -23.27 4.86
N TRP A 28 -8.95 -22.98 3.60
CA TRP A 28 -9.68 -21.78 3.19
C TRP A 28 -11.01 -21.56 3.93
N ASN A 29 -11.68 -22.63 4.40
CA ASN A 29 -12.96 -22.48 5.11
C ASN A 29 -12.83 -21.62 6.37
N LEU A 30 -11.67 -21.65 7.05
CA LEU A 30 -11.40 -20.82 8.23
C LEU A 30 -11.51 -19.34 7.92
N LEU A 31 -10.95 -18.92 6.78
CA LEU A 31 -10.98 -17.54 6.32
C LEU A 31 -12.32 -17.15 5.70
N ARG A 32 -12.95 -18.08 4.97
CA ARG A 32 -14.29 -17.87 4.42
C ARG A 32 -15.30 -17.49 5.51
N GLU A 33 -15.19 -18.12 6.67
CA GLU A 33 -16.08 -17.94 7.82
C GLU A 33 -15.64 -16.80 8.76
N SER A 34 -14.56 -16.08 8.42
CA SER A 34 -14.15 -14.90 9.18
C SER A 34 -15.20 -13.78 9.08
N LEU A 35 -15.34 -13.00 10.15
CA LEU A 35 -16.19 -11.81 10.19
C LEU A 35 -15.82 -10.84 9.06
N LEU A 36 -14.53 -10.71 8.77
CA LEU A 36 -14.02 -9.88 7.68
C LEU A 36 -14.57 -10.35 6.33
N ASN A 37 -14.40 -11.63 5.97
CA ASN A 37 -14.89 -12.13 4.68
C ASN A 37 -16.43 -12.05 4.57
N MET A 38 -17.15 -12.31 5.66
CA MET A 38 -18.61 -12.16 5.70
C MET A 38 -19.06 -10.70 5.51
N LEU A 39 -18.35 -9.75 6.11
CA LEU A 39 -18.61 -8.32 5.95
C LEU A 39 -18.42 -7.89 4.49
N LEU A 40 -17.29 -8.25 3.89
CA LEU A 40 -16.93 -7.87 2.52
C LEU A 40 -17.80 -8.56 1.46
N GLY A 41 -18.28 -9.77 1.74
CA GLY A 41 -19.22 -10.50 0.89
C GLY A 41 -20.69 -10.08 1.06
N SER A 42 -20.98 -9.22 2.03
CA SER A 42 -22.35 -8.81 2.35
C SER A 42 -22.93 -7.92 1.26
N ARG A 43 -24.10 -8.31 0.73
CA ARG A 43 -24.88 -7.49 -0.23
C ARG A 43 -25.41 -6.18 0.37
N LYS A 44 -25.35 -6.03 1.70
CA LYS A 44 -25.78 -4.80 2.39
C LYS A 44 -24.72 -3.71 2.32
N ILE A 45 -23.49 -4.04 1.96
CA ILE A 45 -22.36 -3.11 1.95
C ILE A 45 -21.96 -2.84 0.50
N ASN A 46 -21.89 -1.56 0.15
CA ASN A 46 -21.23 -1.15 -1.08
C ASN A 46 -19.72 -1.11 -0.83
N TYR A 47 -19.05 -2.23 -1.06
CA TYR A 47 -17.62 -2.39 -0.79
C TYR A 47 -16.76 -1.35 -1.50
N ARG A 48 -17.07 -1.03 -2.77
CA ARG A 48 -16.34 -0.01 -3.53
C ARG A 48 -16.46 1.38 -2.90
N SER A 49 -17.69 1.77 -2.53
CA SER A 49 -17.91 3.05 -1.84
C SER A 49 -17.20 3.08 -0.50
N LEU A 50 -17.25 1.99 0.27
CA LEU A 50 -16.58 1.89 1.56
C LEU A 50 -15.08 2.13 1.43
N VAL A 51 -14.40 1.47 0.48
CA VAL A 51 -12.95 1.67 0.26
C VAL A 51 -12.65 3.11 -0.11
N LYS A 52 -13.43 3.70 -1.02
CA LYS A 52 -13.29 5.10 -1.42
C LYS A 52 -13.45 6.07 -0.23
N ASP A 53 -14.49 5.89 0.56
CA ASP A 53 -14.80 6.75 1.70
C ASP A 53 -13.71 6.60 2.79
N CYS A 54 -13.27 5.38 3.08
CA CYS A 54 -12.14 5.12 3.97
C CYS A 54 -10.85 5.79 3.47
N LEU A 55 -10.54 5.68 2.18
CA LEU A 55 -9.34 6.27 1.59
C LEU A 55 -9.35 7.81 1.72
N ALA A 56 -10.48 8.44 1.36
CA ALA A 56 -10.65 9.89 1.43
C ALA A 56 -10.57 10.41 2.87
N ILE A 57 -11.24 9.73 3.82
CA ILE A 57 -11.21 10.09 5.23
C ILE A 57 -9.80 9.91 5.80
N MET A 58 -9.12 8.80 5.50
CA MET A 58 -7.77 8.52 5.95
C MET A 58 -6.79 9.63 5.51
N CYS A 59 -6.83 10.00 4.23
CA CYS A 59 -5.98 11.08 3.70
C CYS A 59 -6.27 12.41 4.38
N LYS A 60 -7.55 12.79 4.51
CA LYS A 60 -7.95 14.04 5.16
C LYS A 60 -7.58 14.09 6.65
N LEU A 61 -7.73 12.98 7.37
CA LEU A 61 -7.33 12.90 8.78
C LEU A 61 -5.82 13.05 8.92
N TYR A 62 -5.03 12.47 8.01
CA TYR A 62 -3.58 12.61 8.03
C TYR A 62 -3.14 14.05 7.79
N GLU A 63 -3.70 14.73 6.78
CA GLU A 63 -3.41 16.14 6.50
C GLU A 63 -3.73 17.05 7.70
N ASN A 64 -4.88 16.81 8.33
CA ASN A 64 -5.26 17.52 9.55
C ASN A 64 -4.26 17.23 10.68
N CYS A 65 -3.88 15.98 10.91
CA CYS A 65 -2.92 15.64 11.96
C CYS A 65 -1.52 16.24 11.71
N ALA A 66 -1.07 16.30 10.47
CA ALA A 66 0.22 16.90 10.11
C ALA A 66 0.23 18.42 10.38
N THR A 67 -0.83 19.12 9.98
CA THR A 67 -0.98 20.57 10.22
C THR A 67 -1.06 20.92 11.71
N PHE A 68 -1.83 20.16 12.49
CA PHE A 68 -1.91 20.36 13.95
C PHE A 68 -0.59 20.06 14.69
N SER A 69 0.22 19.13 14.20
CA SER A 69 1.52 18.83 14.79
C SER A 69 2.49 20.00 14.64
N ASP A 70 2.51 20.66 13.47
CA ASP A 70 3.37 21.83 13.24
C ASP A 70 2.90 23.03 14.08
N ASP A 71 1.59 23.26 14.18
CA ASP A 71 1.02 24.35 14.98
C ASP A 71 1.27 24.17 16.50
N LEU A 72 1.23 22.94 17.01
CA LEU A 72 1.51 22.65 18.42
C LEU A 72 2.99 22.89 18.77
N MET A 73 3.91 22.55 17.86
CA MET A 73 5.35 22.84 17.99
C MET A 73 5.63 24.35 18.02
N HIS A 74 4.78 25.15 17.36
CA HIS A 74 4.85 26.61 17.46
C HIS A 74 4.24 27.17 18.75
N LEU A 75 3.23 26.50 19.32
CA LEU A 75 2.57 26.92 20.56
C LEU A 75 3.44 26.69 21.81
N GLU A 76 4.22 25.60 21.87
CA GLU A 76 5.17 25.33 22.97
C GLU A 76 6.25 26.41 23.12
N ASN A 77 6.56 27.14 22.04
CA ASN A 77 7.53 28.24 22.06
C ASN A 77 6.94 29.58 22.54
N SER A 78 5.64 29.64 22.84
CA SER A 78 4.91 30.83 23.27
C SER A 78 4.25 30.59 24.63
N VAL A 79 5.04 30.57 25.71
CA VAL A 79 4.52 30.51 27.08
C VAL A 79 3.97 31.88 27.48
N GLY A 80 2.68 32.08 27.25
CA GLY A 80 1.86 33.13 27.84
C GLY A 80 0.62 32.50 28.46
N VAL A 81 0.56 32.48 29.79
CA VAL A 81 -0.52 31.91 30.60
C VAL A 81 -1.88 32.46 30.15
N SER A 82 -2.78 31.59 29.69
CA SER A 82 -4.19 31.93 29.56
C SER A 82 -5.11 30.74 29.91
N ASP A 83 -6.27 31.11 30.44
CA ASP A 83 -7.27 30.35 31.21
C ASP A 83 -8.10 29.37 30.35
N ASN A 84 -7.45 28.56 29.50
CA ASN A 84 -8.11 27.80 28.42
C ASN A 84 -7.83 26.28 28.42
N ASP A 85 -7.46 25.72 29.57
CA ASP A 85 -6.96 24.34 29.73
C ASP A 85 -7.98 23.24 29.30
N SER A 86 -9.28 23.53 29.43
CA SER A 86 -10.35 22.61 29.02
C SER A 86 -10.52 22.52 27.49
N ASN A 87 -10.30 23.61 26.76
CA ASN A 87 -10.40 23.62 25.30
C ASN A 87 -9.18 22.96 24.65
N THR A 88 -8.00 23.13 25.25
CA THR A 88 -6.76 22.47 24.83
C THR A 88 -6.84 20.95 25.01
N SER A 89 -7.31 20.48 26.17
CA SER A 89 -7.46 19.04 26.43
C SER A 89 -8.46 18.35 25.49
N VAL A 90 -9.57 19.01 25.16
CA VAL A 90 -10.54 18.51 24.16
C VAL A 90 -9.91 18.46 22.75
N ALA A 91 -9.15 19.48 22.35
CA ALA A 91 -8.46 19.49 21.07
C ALA A 91 -7.43 18.35 20.94
N ILE A 92 -6.63 18.12 22.00
CA ILE A 92 -5.68 17.01 22.08
C ILE A 92 -6.40 15.66 21.98
N ALA A 93 -7.49 15.48 22.72
CA ALA A 93 -8.27 14.25 22.67
C ALA A 93 -8.86 13.97 21.28
N LEU A 94 -9.36 14.99 20.59
CA LEU A 94 -9.87 14.86 19.22
C LEU A 94 -8.77 14.50 18.22
N LEU A 95 -7.58 15.09 18.35
CA LEU A 95 -6.41 14.77 17.52
C LEU A 95 -5.98 13.31 17.70
N GLU A 96 -5.95 12.83 18.94
CA GLU A 96 -5.61 11.44 19.23
C GLU A 96 -6.66 10.47 18.67
N VAL A 97 -7.95 10.82 18.77
CA VAL A 97 -9.03 10.04 18.14
C VAL A 97 -8.89 10.04 16.61
N ALA A 98 -8.47 11.16 16.00
CA ALA A 98 -8.20 11.25 14.56
C ALA A 98 -7.04 10.34 14.14
N LYS A 99 -5.91 10.43 14.83
CA LYS A 99 -4.74 9.59 14.61
C LYS A 99 -5.08 8.10 14.74
N ASN A 100 -5.75 7.70 15.81
CA ASN A 100 -6.16 6.31 16.03
C ASN A 100 -7.19 5.83 14.99
N THR A 101 -8.03 6.72 14.47
CA THR A 101 -8.92 6.36 13.35
C THR A 101 -8.15 6.12 12.06
N CYS A 102 -7.13 6.95 11.77
CA CYS A 102 -6.26 6.74 10.62
C CYS A 102 -5.53 5.39 10.73
N ILE A 103 -4.97 5.07 11.90
CA ILE A 103 -4.34 3.76 12.17
C ILE A 103 -5.34 2.62 11.97
N ALA A 104 -6.56 2.73 12.49
CA ALA A 104 -7.59 1.71 12.29
C ALA A 104 -7.98 1.54 10.81
N MET A 105 -8.02 2.61 10.02
CA MET A 105 -8.27 2.51 8.57
C MET A 105 -7.14 1.80 7.84
N GLN A 106 -5.89 2.08 8.21
CA GLN A 106 -4.73 1.37 7.66
C GLN A 106 -4.80 -0.12 7.99
N LYS A 107 -5.02 -0.47 9.27
CA LYS A 107 -5.22 -1.86 9.71
C LYS A 107 -6.35 -2.54 8.95
N PHE A 108 -7.46 -1.85 8.74
CA PHE A 108 -8.59 -2.38 7.97
C PHE A 108 -8.17 -2.74 6.54
N PHE A 109 -7.43 -1.87 5.86
CA PHE A 109 -6.92 -2.16 4.53
C PHE A 109 -5.92 -3.33 4.54
N THR A 110 -5.00 -3.35 5.50
CA THR A 110 -4.02 -4.44 5.68
C THR A 110 -4.70 -5.80 5.80
N VAL A 111 -5.67 -5.96 6.72
CA VAL A 111 -6.34 -7.26 6.90
C VAL A 111 -7.14 -7.67 5.66
N ILE A 112 -7.67 -6.71 4.88
CA ILE A 112 -8.35 -7.02 3.61
C ILE A 112 -7.34 -7.48 2.54
N MET A 113 -6.17 -6.83 2.47
CA MET A 113 -5.11 -7.20 1.55
C MET A 113 -4.55 -8.60 1.87
N GLU A 114 -4.36 -8.91 3.15
CA GLU A 114 -3.97 -10.25 3.62
C GLU A 114 -5.02 -11.29 3.22
N LEU A 115 -6.30 -11.00 3.41
CA LEU A 115 -7.39 -11.87 2.96
C LEU A 115 -7.35 -12.08 1.44
N ASP A 116 -7.09 -11.03 0.65
CA ASP A 116 -6.98 -11.12 -0.81
C ASP A 116 -5.79 -12.02 -1.23
N THR A 117 -4.64 -11.91 -0.56
CA THR A 117 -3.48 -12.77 -0.81
C THR A 117 -3.77 -14.23 -0.44
N SER A 118 -4.37 -14.47 0.72
CA SER A 118 -4.77 -15.81 1.15
C SER A 118 -5.82 -16.43 0.22
N LYS A 119 -6.77 -15.63 -0.27
CA LYS A 119 -7.76 -16.07 -1.25
C LYS A 119 -7.10 -16.45 -2.57
N LYS A 120 -6.22 -15.61 -3.11
CA LYS A 120 -5.49 -15.89 -4.35
C LYS A 120 -4.67 -17.18 -4.23
N LYS A 121 -4.00 -17.41 -3.09
CA LYS A 121 -3.28 -18.66 -2.80
C LYS A 121 -4.22 -19.88 -2.77
N ALA A 122 -5.39 -19.75 -2.13
CA ALA A 122 -6.40 -20.80 -2.10
C ALA A 122 -6.98 -21.10 -3.50
N GLU A 123 -7.20 -20.08 -4.33
CA GLU A 123 -7.66 -20.22 -5.72
C GLU A 123 -6.64 -20.98 -6.57
N MET A 124 -5.35 -20.62 -6.46
CA MET A 124 -4.26 -21.31 -7.14
C MET A 124 -4.17 -22.80 -6.74
N ASN A 125 -4.50 -23.12 -5.50
CA ASN A 125 -4.50 -24.48 -4.97
C ASN A 125 -5.83 -25.22 -5.21
N GLY A 126 -6.82 -24.59 -5.85
CA GLY A 126 -8.14 -25.18 -6.09
C GLY A 126 -8.98 -25.40 -4.83
N CYS A 127 -8.66 -24.71 -3.73
CA CYS A 127 -9.35 -24.83 -2.44
C CYS A 127 -10.62 -23.97 -2.32
N THR A 128 -10.84 -23.05 -3.26
CA THR A 128 -12.03 -22.20 -3.32
C THR A 128 -13.17 -22.82 -4.13
N ARG A 129 -14.41 -22.49 -3.77
CA ARG A 129 -15.64 -22.90 -4.45
C ARG A 129 -16.28 -21.71 -5.15
N ARG A 130 -17.22 -21.98 -6.08
CA ARG A 130 -18.02 -20.93 -6.75
C ARG A 130 -18.79 -20.02 -5.77
N ALA A 131 -19.16 -20.56 -4.61
CA ALA A 131 -19.86 -19.81 -3.57
C ALA A 131 -18.98 -18.73 -2.90
N ASP A 132 -17.65 -18.82 -3.01
CA ASP A 132 -16.71 -17.83 -2.48
C ASP A 132 -16.70 -16.52 -3.28
N GLY A 133 -17.35 -16.52 -4.46
CA GLY A 133 -17.56 -15.36 -5.31
C GLY A 133 -16.29 -14.73 -5.87
N VAL A 134 -16.44 -13.84 -6.84
CA VAL A 134 -15.34 -12.99 -7.31
C VAL A 134 -15.54 -11.63 -6.68
N ARG A 135 -14.56 -11.18 -5.89
CA ARG A 135 -14.52 -9.82 -5.32
C ARG A 135 -13.31 -9.12 -5.91
N THR A 136 -13.48 -7.86 -6.30
CA THR A 136 -12.35 -7.01 -6.70
C THR A 136 -11.37 -6.88 -5.52
N PRO A 137 -10.09 -7.23 -5.69
CA PRO A 137 -9.07 -7.02 -4.67
C PRO A 137 -9.02 -5.57 -4.22
N ILE A 138 -8.73 -5.33 -2.94
CA ILE A 138 -8.70 -3.95 -2.41
C ILE A 138 -7.62 -3.09 -3.08
N VAL A 139 -6.48 -3.68 -3.43
CA VAL A 139 -5.39 -2.98 -4.13
C VAL A 139 -5.89 -2.40 -5.44
N GLU A 140 -6.69 -3.15 -6.21
CA GLU A 140 -7.27 -2.65 -7.46
C GLU A 140 -8.21 -1.46 -7.22
N LEU A 141 -9.03 -1.51 -6.17
CA LEU A 141 -9.93 -0.40 -5.81
C LEU A 141 -9.16 0.84 -5.35
N ILE A 142 -8.12 0.67 -4.55
CA ILE A 142 -7.23 1.77 -4.14
C ILE A 142 -6.58 2.38 -5.37
N LEU A 143 -6.01 1.56 -6.26
CA LEU A 143 -5.36 2.04 -7.48
C LEU A 143 -6.32 2.81 -8.39
N ASP A 144 -7.56 2.35 -8.52
CA ASP A 144 -8.58 3.05 -9.30
C ASP A 144 -8.87 4.45 -8.73
N GLU A 145 -9.02 4.56 -7.40
CA GLU A 145 -9.26 5.85 -6.76
C GLU A 145 -8.04 6.77 -6.83
N LEU A 146 -6.82 6.26 -6.61
CA LEU A 146 -5.57 7.04 -6.73
C LEU A 146 -5.30 7.48 -8.17
N THR A 147 -5.70 6.68 -9.16
CA THR A 147 -5.58 7.01 -10.57
C THR A 147 -6.59 8.08 -10.98
N TYR A 148 -7.82 7.97 -10.47
CA TYR A 148 -8.91 8.89 -10.78
C TYR A 148 -8.72 10.25 -10.10
N ASN A 149 -8.31 10.24 -8.83
CA ASN A 149 -8.06 11.44 -8.05
C ASN A 149 -6.58 11.53 -7.67
N ARG A 150 -5.82 12.30 -8.45
CA ARG A 150 -4.38 12.47 -8.24
C ARG A 150 -4.04 13.28 -6.98
N ASP A 151 -4.96 14.12 -6.51
CA ASP A 151 -4.72 15.01 -5.37
C ASP A 151 -4.52 14.22 -4.08
N ILE A 152 -5.17 13.06 -3.95
CA ILE A 152 -5.05 12.19 -2.76
C ILE A 152 -3.81 11.27 -2.81
N LEU A 153 -3.10 11.20 -3.95
CA LEU A 153 -1.95 10.29 -4.10
C LEU A 153 -0.86 10.57 -3.07
N HIS A 154 -0.48 11.85 -2.95
CA HIS A 154 0.55 12.27 -2.00
C HIS A 154 0.14 11.96 -0.56
N SER A 155 -1.07 12.38 -0.18
CA SER A 155 -1.60 12.17 1.17
C SER A 155 -1.76 10.70 1.51
N PHE A 156 -2.12 9.85 0.54
CA PHE A 156 -2.16 8.40 0.71
C PHE A 156 -0.77 7.82 1.01
N LEU A 157 0.23 8.15 0.19
CA LEU A 157 1.59 7.61 0.33
C LEU A 157 2.25 8.00 1.66
N GLN A 158 1.88 9.15 2.20
CA GLN A 158 2.28 9.61 3.53
C GLN A 158 1.47 8.95 4.65
N ALA A 159 0.15 8.86 4.50
CA ALA A 159 -0.75 8.35 5.54
C ALA A 159 -0.60 6.86 5.78
N TYR A 160 -0.48 6.06 4.72
CA TYR A 160 -0.40 4.61 4.83
C TYR A 160 0.99 4.18 5.31
N ALA A 161 1.13 3.45 6.41
CA ALA A 161 2.43 3.16 7.02
C ALA A 161 2.99 1.77 6.66
N GLU A 162 2.14 0.80 6.36
CA GLU A 162 2.54 -0.60 6.17
C GLU A 162 3.43 -0.78 4.93
N PRO A 163 4.72 -1.16 5.09
CA PRO A 163 5.70 -1.08 4.00
C PRO A 163 5.46 -2.09 2.89
N GLU A 164 5.09 -3.33 3.21
CA GLU A 164 4.80 -4.37 2.20
C GLU A 164 3.66 -3.95 1.28
N TRP A 165 2.55 -3.56 1.89
CA TRP A 165 1.34 -3.16 1.17
C TRP A 165 1.49 -1.80 0.47
N LYS A 166 2.23 -0.86 1.05
CA LYS A 166 2.60 0.39 0.37
C LYS A 166 3.41 0.10 -0.88
N LEU A 167 4.40 -0.77 -0.78
CA LEU A 167 5.25 -1.14 -1.91
C LEU A 167 4.41 -1.80 -3.01
N GLU A 168 3.50 -2.71 -2.66
CA GLU A 168 2.60 -3.35 -3.62
C GLU A 168 1.75 -2.33 -4.39
N VAL A 169 1.12 -1.39 -3.69
CA VAL A 169 0.33 -0.31 -4.33
C VAL A 169 1.21 0.55 -5.24
N VAL A 170 2.39 0.95 -4.78
CA VAL A 170 3.33 1.76 -5.59
C VAL A 170 3.74 1.03 -6.85
N VAL A 171 4.15 -0.25 -6.73
CA VAL A 171 4.60 -1.07 -7.84
C VAL A 171 3.48 -1.23 -8.86
N GLN A 172 2.28 -1.62 -8.43
CA GLN A 172 1.15 -1.76 -9.35
C GLN A 172 0.75 -0.43 -10.00
N TYR A 173 0.83 0.69 -9.27
CA TYR A 173 0.58 2.01 -9.83
C TYR A 173 1.57 2.34 -10.96
N LEU A 174 2.88 2.13 -10.74
CA LEU A 174 3.89 2.36 -11.77
C LEU A 174 3.65 1.47 -12.99
N TRP A 175 3.40 0.19 -12.77
CA TRP A 175 3.16 -0.79 -13.84
C TRP A 175 1.86 -0.57 -14.62
N LYS A 176 0.87 0.14 -14.05
CA LYS A 176 -0.34 0.57 -14.78
C LYS A 176 -0.01 1.50 -15.95
N TYR A 177 1.08 2.27 -15.84
CA TYR A 177 1.47 3.29 -16.82
C TYR A 177 2.74 2.98 -17.59
N ILE A 178 3.55 2.02 -17.12
CA ILE A 178 4.64 1.46 -17.91
C ILE A 178 4.00 0.65 -19.03
N SER A 179 3.95 1.24 -20.23
CA SER A 179 3.49 0.57 -21.44
C SER A 179 4.30 -0.72 -21.62
N LYS A 180 3.64 -1.89 -21.51
CA LYS A 180 4.27 -3.14 -21.93
C LYS A 180 4.69 -2.97 -23.39
N PRO A 181 5.97 -3.18 -23.77
CA PRO A 181 6.38 -3.02 -25.15
C PRO A 181 5.51 -3.93 -26.03
N SER A 182 4.81 -3.33 -27.00
CA SER A 182 3.77 -3.97 -27.81
C SER A 182 4.29 -5.01 -28.81
N VAL A 183 5.60 -5.27 -28.82
CA VAL A 183 6.22 -6.26 -29.71
C VAL A 183 7.00 -7.27 -28.86
N ARG A 184 6.30 -8.30 -28.37
CA ARG A 184 6.94 -9.52 -27.85
C ARG A 184 6.51 -10.67 -28.75
N THR A 185 7.41 -11.09 -29.64
CA THR A 185 7.26 -12.29 -30.46
C THR A 185 7.10 -13.52 -29.55
N ARG A 186 6.35 -14.51 -30.07
CA ARG A 186 5.70 -15.69 -29.45
C ARG A 186 6.55 -16.64 -28.58
N ARG A 187 7.71 -16.23 -28.06
CA ARG A 187 8.54 -17.05 -27.16
C ARG A 187 9.28 -16.14 -26.19
N THR A 188 8.68 -15.84 -25.06
CA THR A 188 9.40 -15.53 -23.82
C THR A 188 8.42 -15.72 -22.68
N ASN A 189 8.73 -16.69 -21.82
CA ASN A 189 8.03 -16.86 -20.55
C ASN A 189 8.07 -15.51 -19.81
N VAL A 190 6.94 -15.07 -19.29
CA VAL A 190 6.84 -13.91 -18.40
C VAL A 190 7.77 -14.19 -17.22
N SER A 191 8.94 -13.55 -17.19
CA SER A 191 9.84 -13.67 -16.04
C SER A 191 9.28 -12.84 -14.89
N ALA A 192 9.33 -13.38 -13.67
CA ALA A 192 8.85 -12.72 -12.46
C ALA A 192 9.47 -11.31 -12.24
N ASP A 193 10.66 -11.05 -12.78
CA ASP A 193 11.34 -9.74 -12.75
C ASP A 193 10.50 -8.59 -13.34
N ASP A 194 9.59 -8.89 -14.28
CA ASP A 194 8.78 -7.90 -15.01
C ASP A 194 7.61 -7.31 -14.18
N THR A 195 7.54 -7.58 -12.87
CA THR A 195 6.49 -7.04 -11.98
C THR A 195 7.02 -6.51 -10.65
N THR A 196 8.33 -6.46 -10.48
CA THR A 196 8.95 -6.04 -9.21
C THR A 196 9.22 -4.53 -9.19
N PHE A 197 9.52 -4.00 -7.99
CA PHE A 197 9.99 -2.62 -7.84
C PHE A 197 11.33 -2.39 -8.56
N GLY A 198 12.29 -3.31 -8.44
CA GLY A 198 13.55 -3.24 -9.17
C GLY A 198 13.35 -3.27 -10.69
N GLY A 199 12.40 -4.09 -11.17
CA GLY A 199 11.95 -4.06 -12.56
C GLY A 199 11.49 -2.67 -12.98
N ALA A 200 10.59 -2.05 -12.22
CA ALA A 200 10.10 -0.70 -12.51
C ALA A 200 11.23 0.35 -12.56
N LEU A 201 12.20 0.30 -11.64
CA LEU A 201 13.37 1.21 -11.66
C LEU A 201 14.21 1.07 -12.94
N LYS A 202 14.42 -0.17 -13.42
CA LYS A 202 15.13 -0.41 -14.69
C LYS A 202 14.38 0.21 -15.87
N PHE A 203 13.04 0.24 -15.86
CA PHE A 203 12.26 0.94 -16.89
C PHE A 203 12.48 2.45 -16.86
N PHE A 204 12.52 3.07 -15.67
CA PHE A 204 12.78 4.51 -15.54
C PHE A 204 14.22 4.93 -15.82
N SER A 205 15.17 3.99 -15.83
CA SER A 205 16.53 4.23 -16.33
C SER A 205 16.59 4.44 -17.85
N ASN A 206 15.54 4.08 -18.60
CA ASN A 206 15.45 4.33 -20.04
C ASN A 206 14.74 5.67 -20.31
N ILE A 207 15.46 6.63 -20.90
CA ILE A 207 14.94 7.99 -21.14
C ILE A 207 13.69 8.05 -22.01
N THR A 208 13.54 7.14 -22.99
CA THR A 208 12.39 7.14 -23.88
C THR A 208 11.13 6.71 -23.13
N ILE A 209 11.26 5.65 -22.32
CA ILE A 209 10.16 5.12 -21.52
C ILE A 209 9.81 6.11 -20.41
N ALA A 210 10.81 6.57 -19.66
CA ALA A 210 10.65 7.59 -18.64
C ALA A 210 9.90 8.81 -19.19
N ARG A 211 10.30 9.33 -20.37
CA ARG A 211 9.62 10.47 -21.01
C ARG A 211 8.15 10.17 -21.34
N SER A 212 7.83 8.98 -21.86
CA SER A 212 6.43 8.62 -22.14
C SER A 212 5.57 8.49 -20.89
N THR A 213 6.11 7.88 -19.82
CA THR A 213 5.41 7.69 -18.55
C THR A 213 5.23 9.03 -17.83
N THR A 214 6.26 9.90 -17.84
CA THR A 214 6.20 11.27 -17.31
C THR A 214 5.12 12.10 -17.98
N LYS A 215 4.88 11.93 -19.28
CA LYS A 215 3.76 12.60 -19.98
C LYS A 215 2.38 12.13 -19.49
N ASN A 216 2.25 10.87 -19.06
CA ASN A 216 0.97 10.30 -18.64
C ASN A 216 0.61 10.64 -17.20
N ILE A 217 1.58 10.52 -16.28
CA ILE A 217 1.35 10.65 -14.84
C ILE A 217 1.82 12.00 -14.30
N GLY A 218 2.86 12.59 -14.88
CA GLY A 218 3.55 13.76 -14.34
C GLY A 218 4.85 13.40 -13.60
N ALA A 219 5.83 14.30 -13.65
CA ALA A 219 7.15 14.07 -13.07
C ALA A 219 7.10 14.03 -11.54
N LYS A 220 6.26 14.86 -10.91
CA LYS A 220 6.14 14.96 -9.45
C LYS A 220 5.58 13.66 -8.88
N GLU A 221 4.54 13.12 -9.50
CA GLU A 221 3.88 11.88 -9.11
C GLU A 221 4.83 10.69 -9.22
N ILE A 222 5.62 10.61 -10.30
CA ILE A 222 6.63 9.57 -10.45
C ILE A 222 7.69 9.69 -9.35
N GLN A 223 8.20 10.90 -9.08
CA GLN A 223 9.18 11.11 -8.02
C GLN A 223 8.62 10.67 -6.66
N LEU A 224 7.38 11.04 -6.33
CA LEU A 224 6.71 10.62 -5.10
C LEU A 224 6.60 9.09 -4.99
N LEU A 225 6.15 8.43 -6.06
CA LEU A 225 6.05 6.97 -6.12
C LEU A 225 7.42 6.30 -5.94
N LEU A 226 8.47 6.82 -6.57
CA LEU A 226 9.83 6.28 -6.45
C LEU A 226 10.39 6.46 -5.03
N VAL A 227 10.22 7.64 -4.43
CA VAL A 227 10.68 7.90 -3.05
C VAL A 227 9.96 6.99 -2.06
N HIS A 228 8.63 6.96 -2.10
CA HIS A 228 7.86 6.16 -1.15
C HIS A 228 8.00 4.66 -1.39
N GLY A 229 8.13 4.23 -2.65
CA GLY A 229 8.45 2.84 -2.99
C GLY A 229 9.80 2.41 -2.44
N PHE A 230 10.82 3.27 -2.56
CA PHE A 230 12.14 2.97 -2.00
C PHE A 230 12.14 2.98 -0.47
N GLN A 231 11.47 3.94 0.16
CA GLN A 231 11.29 3.97 1.60
C GLN A 231 10.61 2.69 2.11
N ALA A 232 9.55 2.25 1.44
CA ALA A 232 8.85 1.01 1.75
C ALA A 232 9.78 -0.20 1.59
N TYR A 233 10.51 -0.28 0.47
CA TYR A 233 11.48 -1.34 0.19
C TYR A 233 12.56 -1.43 1.28
N LEU A 234 13.12 -0.30 1.72
CA LEU A 234 14.12 -0.26 2.80
C LEU A 234 13.56 -0.67 4.18
N SER A 235 12.25 -0.48 4.38
CA SER A 235 11.57 -0.78 5.65
C SER A 235 11.10 -2.23 5.75
N LEU A 236 11.17 -2.99 4.65
CA LEU A 236 10.82 -4.40 4.67
C LEU A 236 11.82 -5.19 5.54
N PRO A 237 11.34 -6.13 6.38
CA PRO A 237 12.21 -7.04 7.09
C PRO A 237 13.09 -7.76 6.07
N SER A 238 14.39 -7.52 6.17
CA SER A 238 15.32 -8.01 5.18
C SER A 238 15.31 -9.54 5.17
N LYS A 239 15.00 -10.17 4.03
CA LYS A 239 15.70 -11.42 3.66
C LYS A 239 17.11 -11.05 3.17
N HIS A 240 17.86 -10.21 3.90
CA HIS A 240 19.21 -9.75 3.54
C HIS A 240 20.32 -10.38 4.39
N SER A 241 20.11 -11.61 4.85
CA SER A 241 21.15 -12.62 5.08
C SER A 241 20.56 -13.93 4.52
N ASP A 242 21.15 -14.61 3.55
CA ASP A 242 22.42 -15.29 3.69
C ASP A 242 23.26 -15.21 2.39
N GLU A 243 24.30 -14.38 2.39
CA GLU A 243 25.56 -14.84 1.81
C GLU A 243 26.18 -15.79 2.83
N VAL A 244 25.91 -17.09 2.69
CA VAL A 244 26.81 -18.24 2.99
C VAL A 244 25.97 -19.52 2.90
N VAL A 245 26.12 -20.19 1.76
CA VAL A 245 25.90 -21.63 1.54
C VAL A 245 24.48 -22.15 1.77
N SER A 246 23.68 -22.19 0.71
CA SER A 246 22.90 -23.39 0.34
C SER A 246 22.34 -23.29 -1.09
N SER A 247 22.16 -24.47 -1.67
CA SER A 247 21.93 -24.83 -3.08
C SER A 247 20.80 -24.09 -3.84
N PRO A 248 20.82 -24.10 -5.20
CA PRO A 248 19.84 -23.40 -6.01
C PRO A 248 18.54 -24.22 -6.11
N SER A 249 17.53 -23.86 -5.34
CA SER A 249 16.14 -24.11 -5.73
C SER A 249 15.50 -22.78 -6.10
N GLU A 250 14.71 -22.78 -7.16
CA GLU A 250 14.10 -21.61 -7.81
C GLU A 250 13.41 -20.66 -6.82
N GLU A 251 14.15 -19.65 -6.36
CA GLU A 251 13.60 -18.52 -5.64
C GLU A 251 13.87 -17.25 -6.44
N THR A 252 12.79 -16.52 -6.69
CA THR A 252 12.72 -15.17 -7.23
C THR A 252 13.98 -14.37 -6.92
N LYS A 253 14.78 -14.07 -7.96
CA LYS A 253 16.04 -13.36 -7.86
C LYS A 253 15.77 -11.93 -7.37
N SER A 254 15.73 -11.73 -6.07
CA SER A 254 15.59 -10.41 -5.49
C SER A 254 16.79 -9.57 -5.89
N CYS A 255 16.57 -8.38 -6.46
CA CYS A 255 17.66 -7.43 -6.71
C CYS A 255 18.36 -7.13 -5.41
N SER A 256 19.70 -7.13 -5.43
CA SER A 256 20.47 -6.75 -4.25
C SER A 256 20.18 -5.29 -3.88
N LEU A 257 20.29 -4.95 -2.60
CA LEU A 257 20.10 -3.57 -2.13
C LEU A 257 21.02 -2.59 -2.90
N ILE A 258 22.24 -3.02 -3.22
CA ILE A 258 23.20 -2.23 -4.01
C ILE A 258 22.67 -1.95 -5.43
N GLU A 259 22.06 -2.95 -6.08
CA GLU A 259 21.44 -2.77 -7.39
C GLU A 259 20.25 -1.81 -7.32
N ILE A 260 19.35 -1.97 -6.34
CA ILE A 260 18.21 -1.06 -6.15
C ILE A 260 18.69 0.38 -5.93
N CYS A 261 19.71 0.59 -5.11
CA CYS A 261 20.32 1.91 -4.89
C CYS A 261 20.91 2.51 -6.17
N LYS A 262 21.53 1.70 -7.04
CA LYS A 262 22.03 2.18 -8.34
C LYS A 262 20.88 2.52 -9.29
N ASP A 263 19.87 1.66 -9.35
CA ASP A 263 18.73 1.79 -10.25
C ASP A 263 17.86 3.01 -9.88
N ILE A 264 17.72 3.32 -8.58
CA ILE A 264 16.99 4.52 -8.15
C ILE A 264 17.75 5.80 -8.50
N ILE A 265 19.07 5.85 -8.27
CA ILE A 265 19.90 7.00 -8.65
C ILE A 265 19.83 7.23 -10.17
N SER A 266 19.90 6.14 -10.95
CA SER A 266 19.76 6.17 -12.40
C SER A 266 18.39 6.73 -12.81
N SER A 267 17.30 6.23 -12.22
CA SER A 267 15.93 6.67 -12.49
C SER A 267 15.75 8.18 -12.25
N PHE A 268 16.25 8.72 -11.13
CA PHE A 268 16.16 10.16 -10.84
C PHE A 268 17.01 11.02 -11.79
N LYS A 269 18.19 10.55 -12.22
CA LYS A 269 19.00 11.24 -13.23
C LYS A 269 18.24 11.33 -14.55
N THR A 270 17.65 10.24 -15.01
CA THR A 270 16.85 10.21 -16.22
C THR A 270 15.62 11.13 -16.13
N LEU A 271 14.91 11.11 -15.00
CA LEU A 271 13.76 12.01 -14.80
C LEU A 271 14.15 13.50 -14.86
N ARG A 272 15.31 13.86 -14.28
CA ARG A 272 15.85 15.22 -14.37
C ARG A 272 16.22 15.63 -15.80
N GLU A 273 16.67 14.69 -16.63
CA GLU A 273 16.94 14.94 -18.04
C GLU A 273 15.66 15.08 -18.87
N THR A 274 14.57 14.44 -18.46
CA THR A 274 13.27 14.57 -19.14
C THR A 274 12.52 15.86 -18.83
N ASP A 275 12.90 16.56 -17.76
CA ASP A 275 12.32 17.84 -17.33
C ASP A 275 12.99 19.08 -17.98
N LYS A 276 14.06 18.84 -18.77
CA LYS A 276 14.75 19.85 -19.59
C LYS A 276 14.24 19.84 -21.02
#